data_AF-A0AAD9X896-F1
#
_entry.id   AF-A0AAD9X896-F1
#
_cell.length_a   1.000
_cell.length_b   1.000
_cell.length_c   1.000
_cell.angle_alpha   90.00
_cell.angle_beta   90.00
_cell.angle_gamma   90.00
#
_symmetry.space_group_name_H-M   'P 1'
#
loop_
_entity.id
_entity.type
_entity.pdbx_description
1 polymer ?
#
loop_
_entity_poly.entity_id
_entity_poly.type
_entity_poly.pdbx_seq_one_letter_code
_entity_poly.pdbx_strand_id
1 'polypeptide(L)'
;MPLRGVSFTWSNNRANKNWARLDRFLVSSSVLTWFPDLVHVGLPRTISDHYAITIGISKDKGGPRPFRFNNVWLEDRKLIGQIKKEWVGSNLKGSSGFNLSSKLRSSKKMVKKWEADRTVNRLNSKDLEVRLAVVDEKATAVGWSDELTKERLEILDTWWKEIKRGKRVESEV
;
A
#
# COMPACT_ATOMS: atom_id res chain seq x y z
N MET A 1 -14.99 17.20 10.43
CA MET A 1 -14.01 17.56 9.38
C MET A 1 -14.40 16.89 8.07
N PRO A 2 -14.54 17.64 6.95
CA PRO A 2 -14.94 17.07 5.66
C PRO A 2 -13.86 16.14 5.10
N LEU A 3 -14.28 15.09 4.39
CA LEU A 3 -13.37 14.19 3.65
C LEU A 3 -13.09 14.85 2.31
N ARG A 4 -11.81 14.92 1.94
CA ARG A 4 -11.36 15.42 0.65
C ARG A 4 -10.99 14.26 -0.27
N GLY A 5 -11.12 14.46 -1.58
CA GLY A 5 -10.67 13.51 -2.60
C GLY A 5 -11.69 12.44 -3.01
N VAL A 6 -12.58 11.99 -2.10
CA VAL A 6 -13.61 10.99 -2.43
C VAL A 6 -14.94 11.30 -1.72
N SER A 7 -16.05 11.01 -2.38
CA SER A 7 -17.41 11.23 -1.83
C SER A 7 -17.88 10.07 -0.95
N PHE A 8 -17.46 8.85 -1.28
CA PHE A 8 -17.85 7.61 -0.62
C PHE A 8 -16.62 6.83 -0.19
N THR A 9 -16.77 5.99 0.83
CA THR A 9 -15.67 5.16 1.36
C THR A 9 -15.88 3.68 1.14
N TRP A 10 -17.03 3.28 0.61
CA TRP A 10 -17.36 1.90 0.31
C TRP A 10 -18.26 1.78 -0.92
N SER A 11 -18.08 0.72 -1.69
CA SER A 11 -19.03 0.27 -2.71
C SER A 11 -19.12 -1.25 -2.74
N ASN A 12 -20.30 -1.79 -2.99
CA ASN A 12 -20.52 -3.23 -3.09
C ASN A 12 -19.76 -3.93 -4.25
N ASN A 13 -19.11 -3.17 -5.14
CA ASN A 13 -18.40 -3.66 -6.32
C ASN A 13 -19.27 -4.60 -7.19
N ARG A 14 -20.54 -4.23 -7.42
CA ARG A 14 -21.48 -4.96 -8.29
C ARG A 14 -21.98 -4.08 -9.42
N ALA A 15 -22.60 -4.68 -10.44
CA ALA A 15 -23.24 -3.95 -11.54
C ALA A 15 -24.35 -3.02 -11.03
N ASN A 16 -25.22 -3.52 -10.16
CA ASN A 16 -26.15 -2.69 -9.39
C ASN A 16 -25.40 -2.06 -8.21
N LYS A 17 -24.78 -0.91 -8.47
CA LYS A 17 -23.84 -0.25 -7.58
C LYS A 17 -24.54 0.39 -6.38
N ASN A 18 -24.15 -0.04 -5.19
CA ASN A 18 -24.45 0.66 -3.95
C ASN A 18 -23.20 1.33 -3.42
N TRP A 19 -23.34 2.58 -3.00
CA TRP A 19 -22.25 3.41 -2.49
C TRP A 19 -22.62 3.91 -1.09
N ALA A 20 -21.67 3.84 -0.17
CA ALA A 20 -21.88 4.30 1.18
C ALA A 20 -20.62 4.96 1.73
N ARG A 21 -20.81 5.81 2.74
CA ARG A 21 -19.73 6.42 3.50
C ARG A 21 -19.69 5.83 4.90
N LEU A 22 -18.98 4.70 4.99
CA LEU A 22 -18.89 3.87 6.19
C LEU A 22 -17.68 4.24 7.06
N ASP A 23 -16.52 4.47 6.44
CA ASP A 23 -15.28 4.79 7.15
C ASP A 23 -15.18 6.27 7.58
N ARG A 24 -14.82 6.51 8.86
CA ARG A 24 -14.69 7.85 9.46
C ARG A 24 -13.65 7.87 10.58
N PHE A 25 -12.98 9.00 10.77
CA PHE A 25 -12.19 9.28 11.98
C PHE A 25 -13.02 10.06 13.01
N LEU A 26 -12.96 9.60 14.26
CA LEU A 26 -13.46 10.36 15.40
C LEU A 26 -12.29 11.10 16.04
N VAL A 27 -12.40 12.42 16.13
CA VAL A 27 -11.37 13.30 16.70
C VAL A 27 -12.00 14.21 17.74
N SER A 28 -11.29 14.42 18.86
CA SER A 28 -11.73 15.35 19.90
C SER A 28 -11.49 16.79 19.48
N SER A 29 -12.22 17.72 20.08
CA SER A 29 -12.03 19.16 19.84
C SER A 29 -10.61 19.61 20.13
N SER A 30 -9.98 19.09 21.19
CA SER A 30 -8.59 19.40 21.56
C SER A 30 -7.58 19.05 20.45
N VAL A 31 -7.80 17.93 19.74
CA VAL A 31 -6.95 17.54 18.60
C VAL A 31 -7.06 18.56 17.47
N LEU A 32 -8.25 19.08 17.20
CA LEU A 32 -8.44 20.12 16.18
C LEU A 32 -7.80 21.46 16.60
N THR A 33 -7.74 21.74 17.90
CA THR A 33 -7.02 22.91 18.44
C THR A 33 -5.51 22.75 18.30
N TRP A 34 -4.95 21.58 18.62
CA TRP A 34 -3.52 21.32 18.53
C TRP A 34 -3.03 21.18 17.08
N PHE A 35 -3.88 20.69 16.19
CA PHE A 35 -3.57 20.44 14.79
C PHE A 35 -4.58 21.16 13.87
N PRO A 36 -4.49 22.50 13.74
CA PRO A 36 -5.41 23.26 12.89
C PRO A 36 -5.27 22.90 11.40
N ASP A 37 -4.09 22.43 10.99
CA ASP A 37 -3.77 21.98 9.62
C ASP A 37 -4.14 20.49 9.37
N LEU A 38 -4.94 19.87 10.25
CA LEU A 38 -5.37 18.48 10.10
C LEU A 38 -6.30 18.34 8.89
N VAL A 39 -6.01 17.36 8.04
CA VAL A 39 -6.78 17.02 6.84
C VAL A 39 -7.16 15.55 6.87
N HIS A 40 -8.35 15.27 6.35
CA HIS A 40 -8.90 13.93 6.19
C HIS A 40 -9.14 13.72 4.70
N VAL A 41 -8.44 12.73 4.14
CA VAL A 41 -8.32 12.54 2.70
C VAL A 41 -8.62 11.08 2.37
N GLY A 42 -9.40 10.86 1.32
CA GLY A 42 -9.58 9.55 0.71
C GLY A 42 -8.43 9.28 -0.23
N LEU A 43 -7.81 8.12 -0.08
CA LEU A 43 -6.77 7.64 -0.97
C LEU A 43 -7.43 6.92 -2.16
N PRO A 44 -6.77 6.90 -3.33
CA PRO A 44 -7.20 6.07 -4.44
C PRO A 44 -7.42 4.63 -3.98
N ARG A 45 -8.60 4.10 -4.31
CA ARG A 45 -8.96 2.72 -3.99
C ARG A 45 -8.32 1.79 -4.99
N THR A 46 -7.85 0.65 -4.51
CA THR A 46 -7.32 -0.41 -5.34
C THR A 46 -8.39 -1.49 -5.56
N ILE A 47 -8.09 -2.73 -5.19
CA ILE A 47 -8.91 -3.93 -5.32
C ILE A 47 -10.02 -4.04 -4.25
N SER A 48 -9.91 -3.27 -3.16
CA SER A 48 -10.85 -3.31 -2.05
C SER A 48 -12.23 -2.78 -2.46
N ASP A 49 -13.27 -3.21 -1.76
CA ASP A 49 -14.58 -2.57 -1.79
C ASP A 49 -14.58 -1.23 -1.01
N HIS A 50 -13.62 -1.06 -0.09
CA HIS A 50 -13.38 0.18 0.65
C HIS A 50 -12.33 1.11 0.00
N TYR A 51 -12.57 2.42 0.07
CA TYR A 51 -11.52 3.43 -0.11
C TYR A 51 -10.76 3.59 1.21
N ALA A 52 -9.43 3.48 1.15
CA ALA A 52 -8.61 3.80 2.30
C ALA A 52 -8.75 5.30 2.62
N ILE A 53 -9.02 5.64 3.88
CA ILE A 53 -9.03 7.02 4.35
C ILE A 53 -7.81 7.26 5.25
N THR A 54 -7.26 8.46 5.17
CA THR A 54 -6.13 8.87 6.00
C THR A 54 -6.39 10.22 6.65
N ILE A 55 -5.82 10.41 7.82
CA ILE A 55 -5.83 11.68 8.55
C ILE A 55 -4.39 12.09 8.83
N GLY A 56 -4.06 13.34 8.58
CA GLY A 56 -2.69 13.84 8.71
C GLY A 56 -2.63 15.35 8.60
N ILE A 57 -1.43 15.91 8.70
CA ILE A 57 -1.20 17.35 8.57
C ILE A 57 -0.94 17.64 7.09
N SER A 58 -1.61 18.66 6.52
CA SER A 58 -1.53 18.98 5.08
C SER A 58 -0.12 19.32 4.57
N LYS A 59 0.81 19.65 5.47
CA LYS A 59 2.19 20.00 5.15
C LYS A 59 3.07 18.78 5.36
N ASP A 60 3.64 18.25 4.27
CA ASP A 60 4.77 17.34 4.38
C ASP A 60 5.89 18.10 5.08
N LYS A 61 6.25 17.69 6.31
CA LYS A 61 7.27 18.37 7.11
C LYS A 61 8.69 18.16 6.56
N GLY A 62 8.84 17.60 5.36
CA GLY A 62 10.09 17.63 4.61
C GLY A 62 11.23 17.01 5.41
N GLY A 63 11.30 15.69 5.45
CA GLY A 63 12.37 15.00 6.15
C GLY A 63 12.62 13.61 5.58
N PRO A 64 13.79 13.03 5.87
CA PRO A 64 14.06 11.65 5.47
C PRO A 64 13.00 10.74 6.11
N ARG A 65 12.21 10.06 5.27
CA ARG A 65 11.25 9.08 5.76
C ARG A 65 12.00 8.00 6.53
N PRO A 66 11.62 7.70 7.79
CA PRO A 66 12.27 6.64 8.54
C PRO A 66 12.11 5.33 7.77
N PHE A 67 13.12 4.48 7.84
CA PHE A 67 13.00 3.12 7.32
C PHE A 67 11.87 2.41 8.09
N ARG A 68 10.85 1.96 7.37
CA ARG A 68 9.79 1.12 7.90
C ARG A 68 10.04 -0.30 7.44
N PHE A 69 9.89 -1.24 8.36
CA PHE A 69 10.03 -2.67 8.12
C PHE A 69 8.65 -3.31 8.34
N ASN A 70 8.21 -4.19 7.44
CA ASN A 70 6.93 -4.86 7.60
C ASN A 70 7.14 -6.15 8.41
N ASN A 71 6.46 -6.27 9.56
CA ASN A 71 6.66 -7.40 10.47
C ASN A 71 6.30 -8.74 9.83
N VAL A 72 5.36 -8.78 8.88
CA VAL A 72 5.00 -10.00 8.13
C VAL A 72 6.20 -10.58 7.36
N TRP A 73 7.20 -9.75 7.03
CA TRP A 73 8.40 -10.23 6.35
C TRP A 73 9.22 -11.19 7.22
N LEU A 74 9.08 -11.15 8.55
CA LEU A 74 9.74 -12.09 9.46
C LEU A 74 9.14 -13.50 9.42
N GLU A 75 7.96 -13.68 8.82
CA GLU A 75 7.40 -15.01 8.63
C GLU A 75 8.15 -15.79 7.53
N ASP A 76 8.86 -15.09 6.63
CA ASP A 76 9.71 -15.71 5.63
C ASP A 76 11.07 -16.11 6.25
N ARG A 77 11.21 -17.41 6.55
CA ARG A 77 12.44 -17.98 7.12
C ARG A 77 13.66 -17.77 6.21
N LYS A 78 13.48 -17.72 4.88
CA LYS A 78 14.57 -17.47 3.93
C LYS A 78 15.08 -16.04 4.09
N LEU A 79 14.18 -15.07 4.25
CA LEU A 79 14.56 -13.68 4.50
C LEU A 79 15.35 -13.54 5.81
N ILE A 80 14.90 -14.16 6.90
CA ILE A 80 15.63 -14.14 8.18
C ILE A 80 17.05 -14.69 8.00
N GLY A 81 17.20 -15.81 7.27
CA GLY A 81 18.50 -16.39 6.96
C GLY A 81 19.41 -15.43 6.18
N GLN A 82 18.86 -14.74 5.17
CA GLN A 82 19.58 -13.75 4.37
C GLN A 82 20.01 -12.53 5.21
N ILE A 83 19.12 -12.00 6.06
CA ILE A 83 19.45 -10.88 6.96
C ILE A 83 20.60 -11.27 7.90
N LYS A 84 20.56 -12.47 8.50
CA LYS A 84 21.64 -12.96 9.38
C LYS A 84 22.97 -13.06 8.63
N LYS A 85 22.97 -13.65 7.43
CA LYS A 85 24.18 -13.80 6.60
C LYS A 85 24.77 -12.43 6.24
N GLU A 86 23.93 -11.50 5.81
CA GLU A 86 24.34 -10.13 5.45
C GLU A 86 24.90 -9.38 6.67
N TRP A 87 24.24 -9.51 7.82
CA TRP A 87 24.65 -8.86 9.07
C TRP A 87 26.04 -9.31 9.54
N VAL A 88 26.32 -10.62 9.49
CA VAL A 88 27.62 -11.18 9.88
C VAL A 88 28.70 -10.84 8.86
N GLY A 89 28.37 -10.89 7.56
CA GLY A 89 29.31 -10.59 6.46
C GLY A 89 29.73 -9.12 6.37
N SER A 90 28.92 -8.19 6.90
CA SER A 90 29.16 -6.74 6.80
C SER A 90 30.16 -6.19 7.84
N ASN A 91 31.07 -7.01 8.35
CA ASN A 91 32.09 -6.56 9.30
C ASN A 91 33.17 -5.72 8.59
N LEU A 92 33.08 -4.40 8.73
CA LEU A 92 34.09 -3.47 8.24
C LEU A 92 35.06 -3.07 9.36
N LYS A 93 36.32 -2.81 8.99
CA LYS A 93 37.31 -2.19 9.88
C LYS A 93 36.87 -0.76 10.20
N GLY A 94 36.76 -0.42 11.49
CA GLY A 94 36.33 0.90 11.96
C GLY A 94 35.79 0.86 13.39
N SER A 95 35.25 1.98 13.86
CA SER A 95 34.62 2.06 15.19
C SER A 95 33.35 1.21 15.28
N SER A 96 32.94 0.85 16.50
CA SER A 96 31.69 0.09 16.72
C SER A 96 30.46 0.78 16.12
N GLY A 97 30.39 2.12 16.21
CA GLY A 97 29.31 2.91 15.60
C GLY A 97 29.33 2.89 14.07
N PHE A 98 30.52 2.93 13.47
CA PHE A 98 30.67 2.78 12.01
C PHE A 98 30.27 1.38 11.54
N ASN A 99 30.67 0.34 12.29
CA ASN A 99 30.34 -1.05 11.98
C ASN A 99 28.83 -1.29 12.08
N LEU A 100 28.17 -0.81 13.15
CA LEU A 100 26.72 -0.89 13.29
C LEU A 100 25.98 -0.17 12.15
N SER A 101 26.40 1.07 11.84
CA SER A 101 25.79 1.86 10.77
C SER A 101 25.93 1.18 9.39
N SER A 102 27.07 0.55 9.15
CA SER A 102 27.35 -0.18 7.91
C SER A 102 26.50 -1.45 7.80
N LYS A 103 26.39 -2.23 8.88
CA LYS A 103 25.50 -3.41 8.94
C LYS A 103 24.06 -3.05 8.66
N LEU A 104 23.52 -2.03 9.34
CA LEU A 104 22.15 -1.55 9.11
C LEU A 104 21.95 -1.12 7.65
N ARG A 105 22.94 -0.41 7.06
CA ARG A 105 22.87 0.02 5.66
C ARG A 105 22.89 -1.15 4.68
N SER A 106 23.72 -2.16 4.93
CA SER A 106 23.83 -3.34 4.06
C SER A 106 22.58 -4.21 4.14
N SER A 107 22.13 -4.55 5.35
CA SER A 107 20.88 -5.29 5.57
C SER A 107 19.68 -4.56 4.95
N LYS A 108 19.59 -3.23 5.08
CA LYS A 108 18.54 -2.44 4.41
C LYS A 108 18.59 -2.57 2.88
N LYS A 109 19.77 -2.49 2.26
CA LYS A 109 19.93 -2.64 0.80
C LYS A 109 19.52 -4.05 0.35
N MET A 110 19.96 -5.06 1.08
CA MET A 110 19.58 -6.45 0.85
C MET A 110 18.05 -6.60 0.91
N VAL A 111 17.40 -6.23 2.03
CA VAL A 111 15.94 -6.36 2.20
C VAL A 111 15.18 -5.66 1.07
N LYS A 112 15.61 -4.46 0.67
CA LYS A 112 15.02 -3.76 -0.48
C LYS A 112 15.14 -4.54 -1.80
N LYS A 113 16.27 -5.20 -2.04
CA LYS A 113 16.47 -6.04 -3.22
C LYS A 113 15.54 -7.27 -3.19
N TRP A 114 15.47 -7.97 -2.05
CA TRP A 114 14.53 -9.10 -1.88
C TRP A 114 13.07 -8.67 -2.09
N GLU A 115 12.67 -7.52 -1.57
CA GLU A 115 11.34 -6.97 -1.78
C GLU A 115 11.10 -6.68 -3.27
N ALA A 116 12.07 -6.08 -3.96
CA ALA A 116 11.99 -5.79 -5.39
C ALA A 116 11.89 -7.08 -6.22
N ASP A 117 12.72 -8.09 -5.95
CA ASP A 117 12.71 -9.38 -6.65
C ASP A 117 11.36 -10.09 -6.47
N ARG A 118 10.76 -10.01 -5.27
CA ARG A 118 9.41 -10.54 -5.00
C ARG A 118 8.30 -9.72 -5.66
N THR A 119 8.53 -8.42 -5.85
CA THR A 119 7.59 -7.51 -6.54
C THR A 119 7.64 -7.69 -8.05
N VAL A 120 8.78 -8.11 -8.63
CA VAL A 120 8.90 -8.45 -10.06
C VAL A 120 8.03 -9.67 -10.41
N ASN A 121 7.83 -10.62 -9.49
CA ASN A 121 6.83 -11.69 -9.69
C ASN A 121 5.36 -11.23 -9.51
N ARG A 122 5.12 -9.96 -9.14
CA ARG A 122 3.78 -9.34 -9.03
C ARG A 122 3.50 -8.34 -10.16
N LEU A 123 4.31 -8.30 -11.23
CA LEU A 123 4.22 -7.28 -12.29
C LEU A 123 2.82 -7.18 -12.91
N ASN A 124 2.11 -8.30 -13.11
CA ASN A 124 0.74 -8.27 -13.63
C ASN A 124 -0.26 -7.57 -12.66
N SER A 125 -0.08 -7.73 -11.34
CA SER A 125 -0.96 -7.13 -10.33
C SER A 125 -0.84 -5.60 -10.31
N LYS A 126 0.35 -5.06 -10.63
CA LYS A 126 0.60 -3.62 -10.55
C LYS A 126 -0.03 -2.87 -11.74
N ASP A 127 -0.01 -3.48 -12.92
CA ASP A 127 -0.68 -2.92 -14.10
C ASP A 127 -2.21 -2.89 -13.93
N LEU A 128 -2.78 -3.94 -13.32
CA LEU A 128 -4.22 -3.98 -13.00
C LEU A 128 -4.60 -2.92 -11.94
N GLU A 129 -3.75 -2.70 -10.94
CA GLU A 129 -3.94 -1.61 -9.96
C GLU A 129 -3.89 -0.22 -10.62
N VAL A 130 -2.96 0.02 -11.55
CA VAL A 130 -2.89 1.28 -12.31
C VAL A 130 -4.14 1.47 -13.17
N ARG A 131 -4.61 0.42 -13.85
CA ARG A 131 -5.84 0.48 -14.65
C ARG A 131 -7.07 0.77 -13.78
N LEU A 132 -7.17 0.15 -12.60
CA LEU A 132 -8.23 0.46 -11.63
C LEU A 132 -8.20 1.93 -11.21
N ALA A 133 -7.02 2.46 -10.91
CA ALA A 133 -6.86 3.87 -10.54
C ALA A 133 -7.33 4.82 -11.65
N VAL A 134 -7.01 4.53 -12.91
CA VAL A 134 -7.47 5.33 -14.06
C VAL A 134 -8.98 5.30 -14.21
N VAL A 135 -9.63 4.14 -14.06
CA VAL A 135 -11.09 4.02 -14.13
C VAL A 135 -11.75 4.78 -12.97
N ASP A 136 -11.24 4.61 -11.75
CA ASP A 136 -11.76 5.30 -10.56
C ASP A 136 -11.56 6.83 -10.66
N GLU A 137 -10.45 7.31 -11.23
CA GLU A 137 -10.21 8.75 -11.49
C GLU A 137 -11.18 9.31 -12.53
N LYS A 138 -11.36 8.63 -13.67
CA LYS A 138 -12.36 9.00 -14.68
C LYS A 138 -13.75 9.09 -14.07
N ALA A 139 -14.15 8.07 -13.31
CA ALA A 139 -15.46 8.05 -12.65
C ALA A 139 -15.62 9.16 -11.60
N THR A 140 -14.52 9.60 -10.97
CA THR A 140 -14.55 10.74 -10.05
C THR A 140 -14.78 12.05 -10.80
N ALA A 141 -14.24 12.18 -12.02
CA ALA A 141 -14.37 13.38 -12.84
C ALA A 141 -15.73 13.49 -13.55
N VAL A 142 -16.23 12.40 -14.14
CA VAL A 142 -17.44 12.42 -14.99
C VAL A 142 -18.65 11.69 -14.39
N GLY A 143 -18.49 11.09 -13.21
CA GLY A 143 -19.50 10.22 -12.60
C GLY A 143 -19.39 8.77 -13.07
N TRP A 144 -20.14 7.88 -12.40
CA TRP A 144 -20.16 6.45 -12.74
C TRP A 144 -21.14 6.15 -13.87
N SER A 145 -20.64 5.60 -14.98
CA SER A 145 -21.45 5.04 -16.07
C SER A 145 -21.45 3.51 -16.05
N ASP A 146 -22.34 2.89 -16.83
CA ASP A 146 -22.39 1.43 -16.99
C ASP A 146 -21.11 0.89 -17.64
N GLU A 147 -20.52 1.62 -18.59
CA GLU A 147 -19.27 1.27 -19.25
C GLU A 147 -18.10 1.25 -18.26
N LEU A 148 -17.92 2.33 -17.48
CA LEU A 148 -16.89 2.43 -16.45
C LEU A 148 -17.10 1.38 -15.35
N THR A 149 -18.36 1.05 -15.05
CA THR A 149 -18.71 -0.02 -14.11
C THR A 149 -18.25 -1.37 -14.62
N LYS A 150 -18.59 -1.70 -15.87
CA LYS A 150 -18.23 -2.96 -16.50
C LYS A 150 -16.71 -3.11 -16.61
N GLU A 151 -16.02 -2.09 -17.10
CA GLU A 151 -14.56 -2.08 -17.20
C GLU A 151 -13.89 -2.36 -15.84
N ARG A 152 -14.38 -1.70 -14.77
CA ARG A 152 -13.86 -1.94 -13.43
C ARG A 152 -14.05 -3.39 -12.96
N LEU A 153 -15.23 -3.96 -13.21
CA LEU A 153 -15.54 -5.34 -12.81
C LEU A 153 -14.69 -6.36 -13.57
N GLU A 154 -14.43 -6.13 -14.85
CA GLU A 154 -13.54 -6.98 -15.66
C GLU A 154 -12.10 -6.96 -15.14
N ILE A 155 -11.60 -5.78 -14.73
CA ILE A 155 -10.26 -5.67 -14.14
C ILE A 155 -10.20 -6.42 -12.80
N LEU A 156 -11.22 -6.28 -11.94
CA LEU A 156 -11.31 -7.00 -10.67
C LEU A 156 -11.36 -8.53 -10.89
N ASP A 157 -12.18 -9.00 -11.83
CA ASP A 157 -12.31 -10.43 -12.14
C ASP A 157 -10.98 -11.01 -12.65
N THR A 158 -10.30 -10.29 -13.54
CA THR A 158 -8.97 -10.64 -14.04
C THR A 158 -7.99 -10.76 -12.89
N TRP A 159 -7.96 -9.78 -12.00
CA TRP A 159 -7.08 -9.75 -10.84
C TRP A 159 -7.33 -10.94 -9.89
N TRP A 160 -8.60 -11.23 -9.57
CA TRP A 160 -8.94 -12.37 -8.71
C TRP A 160 -8.58 -13.73 -9.35
N LYS A 161 -8.70 -13.85 -10.67
CA LYS A 161 -8.24 -15.04 -11.41
C LYS A 161 -6.73 -15.21 -11.31
N GLU A 162 -5.95 -14.15 -11.46
CA GLU A 162 -4.49 -14.21 -11.33
C GLU A 162 -4.05 -14.61 -9.92
N ILE A 163 -4.66 -14.06 -8.88
CA ILE A 163 -4.38 -14.45 -7.48
C ILE A 163 -4.66 -15.93 -7.25
N LYS A 164 -5.81 -16.43 -7.72
CA LYS A 164 -6.17 -17.84 -7.57
C LYS A 164 -5.18 -18.76 -8.30
N ARG A 165 -4.66 -18.34 -9.45
CA ARG A 165 -3.62 -19.07 -10.19
C ARG A 165 -2.29 -19.07 -9.44
N GLY A 166 -1.85 -17.92 -8.92
CA GLY A 166 -0.59 -17.81 -8.16
C GLY A 166 -0.58 -18.63 -6.87
N LYS A 167 -1.68 -18.64 -6.12
CA LYS A 167 -1.79 -19.44 -4.89
C LYS A 167 -1.71 -20.95 -5.11
N ARG A 168 -2.16 -21.44 -6.28
CA ARG A 168 -2.14 -22.86 -6.63
C ARG A 168 -0.72 -23.36 -6.92
N VAL A 169 0.13 -22.50 -7.49
CA VAL A 169 1.53 -22.81 -7.80
C VAL A 169 2.39 -22.82 -6.53
N GLU A 170 2.10 -21.96 -5.55
CA GLU A 170 2.84 -21.93 -4.26
C GLU A 170 2.47 -23.09 -3.32
N SER A 171 1.30 -23.72 -3.47
CA SER A 171 0.88 -24.88 -2.65
C SER A 171 1.44 -26.23 -3.13
N GLU A 172 2.04 -26.27 -4.32
CA GLU A 172 2.60 -27.48 -4.94
C GLU A 172 4.14 -27.55 -4.84
N VAL A 173 4.78 -26.63 -4.09
CA VAL A 173 6.24 -26.53 -3.89
C VAL A 173 6.63 -26.63 -2.42
#